data_AF-A0A1Q7J9I1-F1
#
_entry.id   AF-A0A1Q7J9I1-F1
#
_cell.length_a   1.000
_cell.length_b   1.000
_cell.length_c   1.000
_cell.angle_alpha   90.00
_cell.angle_beta   90.00
_cell.angle_gamma   90.00
#
_symmetry.space_group_name_H-M   'P 1'
#
loop_
_entity.id
_entity.type
_entity.pdbx_description
1 polymer ?
#
loop_
_entity_poly.entity_id
_entity_poly.type
_entity_poly.pdbx_seq_one_letter_code
_entity_poly.pdbx_strand_id
1 'polypeptide(L)' 'MLLQVGAARKTIGLTVDEVIDMLAVSGDTLERREALPGLDPRLVRAVGRRSGVPFVVLDTDALLGPILTTREAV' A
#
# COMPACT_ATOMS: atom_id res chain seq x y z
N MET A 1 5.29 10.23 -3.21
CA MET A 1 3.80 10.20 -3.19
C MET A 1 3.31 10.66 -1.82
N LEU A 2 2.25 11.47 -1.73
CA LEU A 2 1.63 11.85 -0.45
C LEU A 2 0.40 10.98 -0.18
N LEU A 3 0.31 10.45 1.04
CA LEU A 3 -0.83 9.68 1.53
C LEU A 3 -1.40 10.37 2.77
N GLN A 4 -2.71 10.59 2.75
CA GLN A 4 -3.45 11.00 3.94
C GLN A 4 -4.09 9.78 4.57
N VAL A 5 -3.75 9.49 5.82
CA VAL A 5 -4.16 8.24 6.48
C VAL A 5 -4.88 8.51 7.79
N GLY A 6 -6.00 7.80 7.99
CA GLY A 6 -6.80 7.80 9.21
C GLY A 6 -7.64 9.07 9.45
N ALA A 7 -8.51 9.00 10.46
CA ALA A 7 -9.40 10.10 10.86
C ALA A 7 -8.65 11.33 11.41
N ALA A 8 -7.41 11.16 11.87
CA ALA A 8 -6.59 12.19 12.51
C ALA A 8 -5.80 13.09 11.53
N ARG A 9 -5.95 12.91 10.20
CA ARG A 9 -5.29 13.71 9.14
C ARG A 9 -3.76 13.88 9.32
N LYS A 10 -3.03 12.83 9.66
CA LYS A 10 -1.56 12.87 9.52
C LYS A 10 -1.20 12.67 8.04
N THR A 11 -0.43 13.59 7.47
CA THR A 11 0.09 13.50 6.11
C THR A 11 1.42 12.78 6.14
N ILE A 12 1.57 11.73 5.34
CA ILE A 12 2.79 10.93 5.25
C ILE A 12 3.28 10.95 3.80
N GLY A 13 4.58 11.16 3.62
CA GLY A 13 5.24 11.00 2.34
C GLY A 13 5.85 9.61 2.21
N LEU A 14 5.57 8.91 1.11
CA LEU A 14 6.35 7.76 0.68
C LEU A 14 7.36 8.20 -0.37
N THR A 15 8.64 7.92 -0.10
CA THR A 15 9.71 8.02 -1.08
C THR A 15 9.60 6.83 -2.03
N VAL A 16 9.57 7.12 -3.32
CA VAL A 16 9.56 6.14 -4.40
C VAL A 16 10.59 6.57 -5.43
N ASP A 17 11.13 5.63 -6.18
CA ASP A 17 12.04 5.92 -7.28
C ASP A 17 11.33 6.72 -8.38
N GLU A 18 10.19 6.19 -8.87
CA GLU A 18 9.40 6.82 -9.93
C GLU A 18 7.89 6.60 -9.73
N VAL A 19 7.08 7.58 -10.14
CA VAL A 19 5.63 7.43 -10.29
C VAL A 19 5.32 7.16 -11.75
N ILE A 20 4.89 5.93 -12.05
CA ILE A 20 4.69 5.47 -13.43
C ILE A 20 3.34 5.88 -14.00
N ASP A 21 2.24 5.69 -13.24
CA ASP A 21 0.89 5.90 -13.75
C ASP A 21 -0.17 6.00 -12.64
N MET A 22 -1.38 6.42 -13.01
CA MET A 22 -2.59 6.34 -12.20
C MET A 22 -3.59 5.38 -12.83
N LEU A 23 -3.88 4.27 -12.13
CA LEU A 23 -4.77 3.23 -12.64
C LEU A 23 -6.07 3.18 -11.84
N ALA A 24 -7.20 3.28 -12.55
CA ALA A 24 -8.50 2.91 -11.98
C ALA A 24 -8.63 1.39 -12.01
N VAL A 25 -8.81 0.78 -10.84
CA VAL A 25 -8.89 -0.68 -10.68
C VAL A 25 -10.26 -1.05 -10.12
N SER A 26 -10.96 -1.97 -10.78
CA SER A 26 -12.18 -2.56 -10.25
C SER A 26 -11.82 -3.78 -9.37
N GLY A 27 -12.52 -3.95 -8.25
CA GLY A 27 -12.15 -4.96 -7.24
C GLY A 27 -12.20 -6.41 -7.72
N ASP A 28 -12.91 -6.68 -8.82
CA ASP A 28 -13.01 -7.98 -9.51
C ASP A 28 -11.79 -8.33 -10.37
N THR A 29 -10.97 -7.34 -10.74
CA THR A 29 -9.71 -7.54 -11.50
C THR A 29 -8.50 -7.80 -10.59
N LEU A 30 -8.73 -7.80 -9.27
CA LEU A 30 -7.70 -8.00 -8.26
C LEU A 30 -7.76 -9.43 -7.71
N GLU A 31 -6.61 -10.09 -7.72
CA GLU A 31 -6.42 -11.40 -7.14
C GLU A 31 -6.11 -11.27 -5.64
N ARG A 32 -6.48 -12.31 -4.87
CA ARG A 32 -6.18 -12.37 -3.44
C ARG A 32 -4.66 -12.40 -3.21
N ARG A 33 -4.25 -12.04 -1.99
CA ARG A 33 -2.88 -12.15 -1.49
C ARG A 33 -2.20 -13.44 -1.99
N GLU A 34 -1.20 -13.27 -2.83
CA GLU A 34 -0.22 -14.31 -3.19
C GLU A 34 1.17 -13.91 -2.67
N ALA A 35 2.01 -14.90 -2.39
CA ALA A 35 3.38 -14.65 -1.96
C ALA A 35 4.20 -14.09 -3.14
N LEU A 36 4.65 -12.84 -3.01
CA LEU A 36 5.53 -12.19 -3.99
C LEU A 36 6.98 -12.21 -3.50
N PRO A 37 7.95 -12.59 -4.36
CA PRO A 37 9.35 -12.59 -3.98
C PRO A 37 9.81 -11.22 -3.46
N GLY A 38 10.44 -11.21 -2.28
CA GLY A 38 10.98 -9.98 -1.68
C GLY A 38 9.95 -9.07 -1.01
N LEU A 39 8.68 -9.46 -0.92
CA LEU A 39 7.64 -8.68 -0.27
C LEU A 39 6.96 -9.46 0.87
N ASP A 40 6.84 -8.84 2.04
CA ASP A 40 6.06 -9.41 3.14
C ASP A 40 4.59 -9.50 2.73
N PRO A 41 3.99 -10.71 2.68
CA PRO A 41 2.60 -10.88 2.27
C PRO A 41 1.62 -10.08 3.13
N ARG A 42 1.95 -9.80 4.39
CA ARG A 42 1.12 -9.01 5.32
C ARG A 42 0.99 -7.54 4.91
N LEU A 43 1.84 -7.05 4.02
CA LEU A 43 1.77 -5.69 3.48
C LEU A 43 1.00 -5.61 2.15
N VAL A 44 0.59 -6.74 1.58
CA VAL A 44 -0.08 -6.82 0.28
C VAL A 44 -1.59 -6.86 0.46
N ARG A 45 -2.37 -5.85 0.10
CA ARG A 45 -3.83 -5.95 0.13
C ARG A 45 -4.36 -6.87 -0.97
N ALA A 46 -3.82 -6.74 -2.18
CA ALA A 46 -4.20 -7.50 -3.36
C ALA A 46 -3.11 -7.45 -4.43
N VAL A 47 -3.19 -8.33 -5.42
CA VAL A 47 -2.31 -8.33 -6.61
C VAL A 47 -3.15 -8.08 -7.84
N GLY A 48 -2.73 -7.12 -8.67
CA GLY A 48 -3.34 -6.88 -9.98
C GLY A 48 -2.35 -7.19 -11.10
N ARG A 49 -2.85 -7.29 -12.32
CA ARG A 49 -2.02 -7.44 -13.52
C ARG A 49 -2.38 -6.38 -14.54
N ARG A 50 -1.37 -5.67 -15.05
CA ARG A 50 -1.52 -4.70 -16.14
C ARG A 50 -0.61 -5.10 -17.28
N SER A 51 -1.19 -5.36 -18.46
CA SER A 51 -0.44 -5.80 -19.64
C SER A 51 0.49 -7.01 -19.36
N GLY A 52 0.05 -7.92 -18.49
CA GLY A 52 0.82 -9.09 -18.06
C GLY A 52 1.87 -8.83 -16.96
N VAL A 53 2.10 -7.58 -16.57
CA VAL A 53 3.02 -7.21 -15.48
C VAL A 53 2.25 -7.16 -14.16
N PRO A 54 2.68 -7.87 -13.11
CA PRO A 54 2.04 -7.81 -11.80
C PRO A 54 2.32 -6.47 -11.12
N PHE A 55 1.32 -5.94 -10.43
CA PHE A 55 1.47 -4.81 -9.52
C PHE A 55 0.81 -5.13 -8.17
N VAL A 56 1.26 -4.46 -7.12
CA VAL A 56 0.80 -4.69 -5.75
C VAL A 56 -0.07 -3.53 -5.30
N VAL A 57 -1.23 -3.85 -4.73
CA VAL A 57 -1.97 -2.90 -3.92
C VAL A 57 -1.47 -3.03 -2.48
N LEU A 58 -0.83 -1.99 -1.96
CA LEU A 58 -0.34 -2.00 -0.58
C LEU A 58 -1.49 -1.90 0.43
N ASP A 59 -1.36 -2.64 1.51
CA ASP A 59 -2.20 -2.50 2.71
C ASP A 59 -1.63 -1.35 3.56
N THR A 60 -2.16 -0.14 3.36
CA THR A 60 -1.66 1.07 4.03
C THR A 60 -1.84 1.03 5.54
N ASP A 61 -2.88 0.36 6.03
CA ASP A 61 -3.12 0.23 7.47
C ASP A 61 -2.09 -0.70 8.10
N ALA A 62 -1.78 -1.83 7.47
CA ALA A 62 -0.71 -2.73 7.90
C ALA A 62 0.68 -2.09 7.80
N LEU A 63 0.92 -1.31 6.74
CA LEU A 63 2.20 -0.61 6.52
C LEU A 63 2.45 0.47 7.58
N LEU A 64 1.41 1.25 7.90
CA LEU A 64 1.56 2.45 8.73
C LEU A 64 1.22 2.21 10.19
N GLY A 65 0.44 1.19 10.52
CA GLY A 65 0.09 0.83 11.90
C GLY A 65 1.28 0.82 12.86
N PRO A 66 2.40 0.14 12.54
CA PRO A 66 3.58 0.10 13.39
C PRO A 66 4.28 1.46 13.60
N ILE A 67 4.10 2.40 12.66
CA ILE A 67 4.77 3.71 12.67
C ILE A 67 3.85 4.77 13.30
N LEU A 68 2.53 4.60 13.17
CA LEU A 68 1.52 5.52 13.66
C LEU A 68 1.07 5.27 15.10
N THR A 69 1.54 4.20 15.76
CA THR A 69 1.42 4.06 17.21
C THR A 69 2.25 5.16 17.90
N THR A 70 1.63 6.32 18.08
CA THR A 70 2.14 7.36 18.97
C THR A 70 2.15 6.77 20.38
N ARG A 71 3.35 6.57 20.93
CA ARG A 71 3.55 6.57 22.38
C ARG A 71 3.37 8.01 22.82
N GLU A 72 2.33 8.31 23.58
CA GLU A 72 2.27 9.59 24.30
C GLU A 72 3.46 9.63 25.26
N ALA A 73 4.39 10.55 25.01
CA ALA A 73 5.40 10.89 25.99
C ALA A 73 4.68 11.61 27.13
N VAL A 74 4.54 10.89 28.25
CA VAL A 74 4.10 11.42 29.55
C VAL A 74 5.18 12.34 30.11
#